data_AF-A0A150QMR1-F1
#
_entry.id   AF-A0A150QMR1-F1
#
_cell.length_a   1.000
_cell.length_b   1.000
_cell.length_c   1.000
_cell.angle_alpha   90.00
_cell.angle_beta   90.00
_cell.angle_gamma   90.00
#
_symmetry.space_group_name_H-M   'P 1'
#
loop_
_entity.id
_entity.type
_entity.pdbx_description
1 polymer ?
#
loop_
_entity_poly.entity_id
_entity_poly.type
_entity_poly.pdbx_seq_one_letter_code
_entity_poly.pdbx_strand_id
1 'polypeptide(L)'
;MVHAAPMLNLGSWLVANVDWLRPLRPPLQEAASRFAEPSSALASTLLKALFPVAAFIALAPVLWLFFRRTWRELDVEAHEHQRRTLAAGGYDRRPAVLFTITALVLMLQQYYGGRAVYDAHIRPWLREVELAQALSPAGALLPVSLRRYDELYSYVWWSFTRVFGYVAIPMVGWKLCFPRDSLLDMGLRVRGLAKHAWIYLLCLAVVVPAVFIVASAPDFGTYYPFYKQSSRSWFDLIAWEAMYFAQFFALEIFFRGFWLAGLRHTMGSGAIFAMIVPYCMIHFGKPYLEAAGAVVAGIALGSLAMRTKSIYSGFLVHVTIALLMDLVSLSNRGALPRTFWAM
;
A
#
# COMPACT_ATOMS: atom_id res chain seq x y z
N MET A 1 51.70 9.35 -4.72
CA MET A 1 50.95 8.13 -5.10
C MET A 1 49.47 8.46 -4.96
N VAL A 2 48.77 8.54 -6.09
CA VAL A 2 47.35 8.88 -6.16
C VAL A 2 46.55 7.62 -5.85
N HIS A 3 45.78 7.61 -4.76
CA HIS A 3 44.85 6.53 -4.46
C HIS A 3 43.61 6.68 -5.36
N ALA A 4 43.46 5.75 -6.29
CA ALA A 4 42.30 5.61 -7.15
C ALA A 4 41.05 5.26 -6.33
N ALA A 5 39.94 5.96 -6.58
CA ALA A 5 38.61 5.60 -6.09
C ALA A 5 38.17 4.25 -6.69
N PRO A 6 37.40 3.42 -5.96
CA PRO A 6 36.89 2.18 -6.53
C PRO A 6 35.86 2.49 -7.61
N MET A 7 36.18 2.16 -8.85
CA MET A 7 35.22 2.14 -9.96
C MET A 7 34.07 1.20 -9.60
N LEU A 8 32.84 1.71 -9.72
CA LEU A 8 31.62 0.90 -9.72
C LEU A 8 31.74 -0.16 -10.82
N ASN A 9 32.00 -1.41 -10.43
CA ASN A 9 31.99 -2.55 -11.32
C ASN A 9 30.52 -2.86 -11.69
N LEU A 10 30.03 -2.24 -12.77
CA LEU A 10 28.70 -2.48 -13.32
C LEU A 10 28.46 -3.98 -13.61
N GLY A 11 29.52 -4.75 -13.89
CA GLY A 11 29.46 -6.18 -14.13
C GLY A 11 29.07 -6.99 -12.89
N SER A 12 29.58 -6.66 -11.70
CA SER A 12 29.20 -7.36 -10.47
C SER A 12 27.79 -7.01 -10.00
N TRP A 13 27.29 -5.80 -10.31
CA TRP A 13 25.91 -5.42 -10.03
C TRP A 13 24.90 -6.14 -10.94
N LEU A 14 25.24 -6.32 -12.22
CA LEU A 14 24.43 -7.13 -13.14
C LEU A 14 24.40 -8.60 -12.71
N VAL A 15 25.55 -9.19 -12.35
CA VAL A 15 25.63 -10.59 -11.92
C VAL A 15 24.91 -10.83 -10.58
N ALA A 16 24.95 -9.90 -9.63
CA ALA A 16 24.21 -10.01 -8.36
C ALA A 16 22.68 -9.93 -8.51
N ASN A 17 22.18 -9.53 -9.69
CA ASN A 17 20.75 -9.47 -10.00
C ASN A 17 20.30 -10.51 -11.06
N VAL A 18 21.18 -11.44 -11.44
CA VAL A 18 20.82 -12.55 -12.36
C VAL A 18 19.98 -13.64 -11.67
N ASP A 19 19.90 -13.66 -10.35
CA ASP A 19 19.06 -14.63 -9.62
C ASP A 19 17.55 -14.46 -9.87
N TRP A 20 17.11 -13.31 -10.40
CA TRP A 20 15.73 -13.09 -10.88
C TRP A 20 15.41 -13.78 -12.21
N LEU A 21 16.42 -14.34 -12.91
CA LEU A 21 16.28 -15.03 -14.20
C LEU A 21 16.43 -16.55 -14.11
N ARG A 22 16.53 -17.14 -12.91
CA ARG A 22 16.45 -18.61 -12.78
C ARG A 22 15.03 -19.07 -13.12
N PRO A 23 14.85 -19.98 -14.11
CA PRO A 23 13.62 -20.73 -14.18
C PRO A 23 13.51 -21.56 -12.90
N LEU A 24 12.38 -21.47 -12.22
CA LEU A 24 11.98 -22.38 -11.15
C LEU A 24 12.20 -23.82 -11.67
N ARG A 25 13.19 -24.55 -11.15
CA ARG A 25 13.25 -26.00 -11.34
C ARG A 25 12.18 -26.60 -10.41
N PRO A 26 11.10 -27.20 -10.93
CA PRO A 26 10.17 -27.91 -10.05
C PRO A 26 10.89 -29.15 -9.47
N PRO A 27 10.53 -29.60 -8.26
CA PRO A 27 10.96 -30.90 -7.76
C PRO A 27 10.53 -32.00 -8.73
N LEU A 28 11.36 -33.04 -8.90
CA LEU A 28 11.22 -34.15 -9.86
C LEU A 28 9.93 -34.99 -9.72
N GLN A 29 8.98 -34.63 -8.85
CA GLN A 29 7.69 -35.28 -8.68
C GLN A 29 6.54 -34.70 -9.54
N GLU A 30 6.71 -33.55 -10.18
CA GLU A 30 5.67 -32.90 -11.02
C GLU A 30 5.64 -33.33 -12.50
N ALA A 31 6.43 -34.35 -12.90
CA ALA A 31 6.46 -34.80 -14.29
C ALA A 31 5.18 -35.53 -14.74
N ALA A 32 4.32 -35.96 -13.81
CA ALA A 32 3.14 -36.78 -14.12
C ALA A 32 1.85 -35.99 -14.38
N SER A 33 1.79 -34.67 -14.13
CA SER A 33 0.57 -33.87 -14.29
C SER A 33 0.49 -33.08 -15.60
N ARG A 34 1.47 -33.22 -16.51
CA ARG A 34 1.61 -32.41 -17.74
C ARG A 34 0.74 -32.86 -18.92
N PHE A 35 -0.50 -33.27 -18.67
CA PHE A 35 -1.49 -33.54 -19.72
C PHE A 35 -2.70 -32.59 -19.65
N ALA A 36 -2.52 -31.37 -19.15
CA ALA A 36 -3.46 -30.29 -19.49
C ALA A 36 -3.10 -29.77 -20.89
N GLU A 37 -4.05 -29.83 -21.83
CA GLU A 37 -3.78 -29.38 -23.20
C GLU A 37 -3.31 -27.91 -23.22
N PRO A 38 -2.31 -27.55 -24.04
CA PRO A 38 -1.80 -26.17 -24.15
C PRO A 38 -2.89 -25.11 -24.40
N SER A 39 -3.97 -25.51 -25.10
CA SER A 39 -5.16 -24.71 -25.34
C SER A 39 -5.87 -24.28 -24.04
N SER A 40 -5.93 -25.15 -23.04
CA SER A 40 -6.54 -24.90 -21.73
C SER A 40 -5.70 -23.97 -20.83
N ALA A 41 -4.36 -24.06 -20.93
CA ALA A 41 -3.44 -23.20 -20.20
C ALA A 41 -3.43 -21.76 -20.77
N LEU A 42 -3.45 -21.62 -22.09
CA LEU A 42 -3.58 -20.32 -22.74
C LEU A 42 -4.96 -19.70 -22.47
N ALA A 43 -6.04 -20.48 -22.60
CA ALA A 43 -7.40 -20.01 -22.35
C ALA A 43 -7.59 -19.54 -20.90
N SER A 44 -7.07 -20.29 -19.91
CA SER A 44 -7.13 -19.88 -18.51
C SER A 44 -6.30 -18.62 -18.22
N THR A 45 -5.14 -18.47 -18.87
CA THR A 45 -4.31 -17.26 -18.76
C THR A 45 -5.02 -16.05 -19.36
N LEU A 46 -5.59 -16.19 -20.57
CA LEU A 46 -6.35 -15.13 -21.23
C LEU A 46 -7.60 -14.75 -20.42
N LEU A 47 -8.33 -15.73 -19.89
CA LEU A 47 -9.49 -15.48 -19.04
C LEU A 47 -9.09 -14.70 -17.79
N LYS A 48 -8.02 -15.11 -17.09
CA LYS A 48 -7.49 -14.38 -15.93
C LYS A 48 -7.10 -12.96 -16.30
N ALA A 49 -6.38 -12.76 -17.41
CA ALA A 49 -5.89 -11.45 -17.84
C ALA A 49 -7.01 -10.49 -18.26
N LEU A 50 -8.00 -10.98 -19.02
CA LEU A 50 -9.08 -10.17 -19.59
C LEU A 50 -10.25 -9.94 -18.62
N PHE A 51 -10.42 -10.81 -17.62
CA PHE A 51 -11.53 -10.69 -16.66
C PHE A 51 -11.59 -9.31 -15.99
N PRO A 52 -10.49 -8.72 -15.47
CA PRO A 52 -10.56 -7.39 -14.91
C PRO A 52 -10.89 -6.29 -15.92
N VAL A 53 -10.49 -6.45 -17.19
CA VAL A 53 -10.85 -5.49 -18.25
C VAL A 53 -12.36 -5.48 -18.45
N ALA A 54 -12.97 -6.66 -18.55
CA ALA A 54 -14.43 -6.79 -18.64
C ALA A 54 -15.13 -6.23 -17.39
N ALA A 55 -14.60 -6.50 -16.19
CA ALA A 55 -15.13 -5.95 -14.94
C ALA A 55 -15.04 -4.41 -14.91
N PHE A 56 -13.94 -3.83 -15.38
CA PHE A 56 -13.78 -2.37 -15.46
C PHE A 56 -14.78 -1.74 -16.42
N ILE A 57 -14.97 -2.33 -17.61
CA ILE A 57 -15.96 -1.87 -18.60
C ILE A 57 -17.37 -1.93 -17.99
N ALA A 58 -17.71 -3.00 -17.27
CA ALA A 58 -19.02 -3.15 -16.63
C ALA A 58 -19.24 -2.16 -15.47
N LEU A 59 -18.20 -1.87 -14.67
CA LEU A 59 -18.30 -1.00 -13.49
C LEU A 59 -18.15 0.49 -13.83
N ALA A 60 -17.52 0.86 -14.95
CA ALA A 60 -17.29 2.25 -15.31
C ALA A 60 -18.59 3.08 -15.43
N PRO A 61 -19.67 2.61 -16.08
CA PRO A 61 -20.95 3.32 -16.12
C PRO A 61 -21.55 3.51 -14.72
N VAL A 62 -21.43 2.51 -13.84
CA VAL A 62 -21.95 2.57 -12.47
C VAL A 62 -21.21 3.64 -11.65
N LEU A 63 -19.87 3.63 -11.71
CA LEU A 63 -19.04 4.64 -11.05
C LEU A 63 -19.34 6.04 -11.60
N TRP A 64 -19.43 6.18 -12.92
CA TRP A 64 -19.76 7.45 -13.54
C TRP A 64 -21.15 7.93 -13.12
N LEU A 65 -22.19 7.10 -13.17
CA LEU A 65 -23.55 7.49 -12.78
C LEU A 65 -23.61 7.96 -11.31
N PHE A 66 -22.89 7.29 -10.43
CA PHE A 66 -22.84 7.61 -9.01
C PHE A 66 -22.06 8.90 -8.73
N PHE A 67 -20.92 9.13 -9.41
CA PHE A 67 -20.01 10.23 -9.13
C PHE A 67 -20.04 11.40 -10.11
N ARG A 68 -20.75 11.32 -11.25
CA ARG A 68 -20.76 12.35 -12.31
C ARG A 68 -21.02 13.77 -11.84
N ARG A 69 -21.89 13.95 -10.83
CA ARG A 69 -22.16 15.29 -10.26
C ARG A 69 -20.95 15.81 -9.50
N THR A 70 -20.38 14.97 -8.63
CA THR A 70 -19.15 15.28 -7.89
C THR A 70 -18.02 15.60 -8.86
N TRP A 71 -17.79 14.78 -9.88
CA TRP A 71 -16.72 15.00 -10.85
C TRP A 71 -16.92 16.30 -11.63
N ARG A 72 -18.15 16.58 -12.09
CA ARG A 72 -18.47 17.83 -12.76
C ARG A 72 -18.24 19.06 -11.87
N GLU A 73 -18.63 19.00 -10.60
CA GLU A 73 -18.40 20.08 -9.63
C GLU A 73 -16.89 20.34 -9.45
N LEU A 74 -16.10 19.28 -9.27
CA LEU A 74 -14.65 19.37 -9.14
C LEU A 74 -13.99 19.96 -10.41
N ASP A 75 -14.46 19.54 -11.58
CA ASP A 75 -13.93 20.04 -12.85
C ASP A 75 -14.25 21.52 -13.03
N VAL A 76 -15.48 21.96 -12.71
CA VAL A 76 -15.86 23.38 -12.76
C VAL A 76 -15.00 24.21 -11.81
N GLU A 77 -14.83 23.76 -10.55
CA GLU A 77 -13.94 24.40 -9.57
C GLU A 77 -12.52 24.54 -10.11
N ALA A 78 -11.97 23.49 -10.74
CA ALA A 78 -10.62 23.48 -11.25
C ALA A 78 -10.43 24.41 -12.46
N HIS A 79 -11.38 24.41 -13.41
CA HIS A 79 -11.33 25.31 -14.57
C HIS A 79 -11.46 26.78 -14.16
N GLU A 80 -12.23 27.09 -13.12
CA GLU A 80 -12.30 28.44 -12.57
C GLU A 80 -10.99 28.87 -11.91
N HIS A 81 -10.38 27.99 -11.11
CA HIS A 81 -9.07 28.24 -10.49
C HIS A 81 -7.97 28.46 -11.54
N GLN A 82 -7.90 27.62 -12.57
CA GLN A 82 -6.95 27.77 -13.68
C GLN A 82 -7.14 29.09 -14.41
N ARG A 83 -8.39 29.47 -14.76
CA ARG A 83 -8.69 30.75 -15.41
C ARG A 83 -8.24 31.94 -14.57
N ARG A 84 -8.54 31.94 -13.27
CA ARG A 84 -8.12 33.01 -12.35
C ARG A 84 -6.60 33.10 -12.23
N THR A 85 -5.93 31.95 -12.15
CA THR A 85 -4.46 31.87 -12.05
C THR A 85 -3.79 32.42 -13.31
N LEU A 86 -4.26 32.01 -14.49
CA LEU A 86 -3.75 32.50 -15.77
C LEU A 86 -4.03 33.99 -15.99
N ALA A 87 -5.22 34.48 -15.64
CA ALA A 87 -5.56 35.90 -15.74
C ALA A 87 -4.66 36.78 -14.84
N ALA A 88 -4.20 36.25 -13.71
CA ALA A 88 -3.24 36.90 -12.83
C ALA A 88 -1.77 36.76 -13.30
N GLY A 89 -1.52 36.15 -14.46
CA GLY A 89 -0.16 35.85 -14.96
C GLY A 89 0.59 34.81 -14.11
N GLY A 90 -0.14 34.05 -13.27
CA GLY A 90 0.43 33.08 -12.35
C GLY A 90 0.57 31.68 -12.95
N TYR A 91 1.28 30.82 -12.22
CA TYR A 91 1.41 29.39 -12.50
C TYR A 91 1.24 28.59 -11.22
N ASP A 92 0.39 27.56 -11.27
CA ASP A 92 0.15 26.69 -10.13
C ASP A 92 1.25 25.63 -10.03
N ARG A 93 2.16 25.81 -9.06
CA ARG A 93 3.30 24.90 -8.82
C ARG A 93 2.91 23.64 -8.04
N ARG A 94 1.67 23.55 -7.53
CA ARG A 94 1.22 22.43 -6.69
C ARG A 94 1.42 21.06 -7.35
N PRO A 95 1.04 20.85 -8.63
CA PRO A 95 1.26 19.55 -9.25
C PRO A 95 2.74 19.18 -9.37
N ALA A 96 3.60 20.13 -9.79
CA ALA A 96 5.03 19.87 -9.92
C ALA A 96 5.66 19.45 -8.58
N VAL A 97 5.37 20.18 -7.50
CA VAL A 97 5.84 19.85 -6.15
C VAL A 97 5.32 18.47 -5.71
N LEU A 98 4.02 18.22 -5.89
CA LEU A 98 3.36 16.99 -5.46
C LEU A 98 3.88 15.75 -6.18
N PHE A 99 4.01 15.81 -7.50
CA PHE A 99 4.53 14.70 -8.30
C PHE A 99 6.00 14.43 -7.98
N THR A 100 6.82 15.47 -7.77
CA THR A 100 8.23 15.33 -7.39
C THR A 100 8.36 14.66 -6.02
N ILE A 101 7.61 15.14 -5.01
CA ILE A 101 7.56 14.51 -3.69
C ILE A 101 7.14 13.05 -3.81
N THR A 102 6.13 12.75 -4.62
CA THR A 102 5.66 11.37 -4.79
C THR A 102 6.71 10.47 -5.42
N ALA A 103 7.38 10.93 -6.48
CA ALA A 103 8.44 10.18 -7.11
C ALA A 103 9.56 9.86 -6.10
N LEU A 104 9.97 10.84 -5.29
CA LEU A 104 10.98 10.65 -4.25
C LEU A 104 10.52 9.66 -3.16
N VAL A 105 9.29 9.80 -2.66
CA VAL A 105 8.74 8.91 -1.63
C VAL A 105 8.67 7.47 -2.13
N LEU A 106 8.11 7.25 -3.32
CA LEU A 106 7.97 5.90 -3.88
C LEU A 106 9.32 5.27 -4.20
N MET A 107 10.26 6.06 -4.74
CA MET A 107 11.63 5.61 -4.99
C MET A 107 12.32 5.21 -3.68
N LEU A 108 12.30 6.07 -2.66
CA LEU A 108 12.93 5.78 -1.38
C LEU A 108 12.36 4.52 -0.73
N GLN A 109 11.03 4.37 -0.74
CA GLN A 109 10.41 3.18 -0.18
C GLN A 109 10.69 1.91 -0.99
N GLN A 110 10.80 2.01 -2.32
CA GLN A 110 11.13 0.87 -3.17
C GLN A 110 12.55 0.36 -2.93
N TYR A 111 13.53 1.27 -2.82
CA TYR A 111 14.94 0.90 -2.69
C TYR A 111 15.38 0.67 -1.24
N TYR A 112 14.81 1.39 -0.29
CA TYR A 112 15.26 1.36 1.11
C TYR A 112 14.24 0.82 2.11
N GLY A 113 12.96 0.72 1.74
CA GLY A 113 11.91 0.28 2.66
C GLY A 113 11.72 -1.23 2.80
N GLY A 114 12.52 -2.03 2.09
CA GLY A 114 12.34 -3.48 2.00
C GLY A 114 13.23 -4.31 2.95
N ARG A 115 13.03 -5.63 2.89
CA ARG A 115 13.80 -6.62 3.66
C ARG A 115 15.31 -6.55 3.40
N ALA A 116 15.73 -6.24 2.17
CA ALA A 116 17.16 -6.15 1.84
C ALA A 116 17.93 -5.16 2.73
N VAL A 117 17.37 -3.98 2.97
CA VAL A 117 17.97 -2.97 3.87
C VAL A 117 17.86 -3.39 5.33
N TYR A 118 16.75 -4.01 5.72
CA TYR A 118 16.63 -4.60 7.05
C TYR A 118 17.76 -5.61 7.31
N ASP A 119 17.96 -6.59 6.43
CA ASP A 119 18.98 -7.62 6.59
C ASP A 119 20.41 -7.07 6.57
N ALA A 120 20.67 -6.05 5.76
CA ALA A 120 22.00 -5.47 5.60
C ALA A 120 22.40 -4.52 6.75
N HIS A 121 21.44 -3.79 7.34
CA HIS A 121 21.75 -2.68 8.25
C HIS A 121 21.03 -2.76 9.60
N ILE A 122 19.75 -3.11 9.61
CA ILE A 122 18.94 -3.10 10.84
C ILE A 122 19.15 -4.38 11.65
N ARG A 123 19.17 -5.53 10.99
CA ARG A 123 19.34 -6.84 11.60
C ARG A 123 20.71 -7.00 12.29
N PRO A 124 21.85 -6.59 11.70
CA PRO A 124 23.14 -6.62 12.40
C PRO A 124 23.16 -5.73 13.63
N TRP A 125 22.59 -4.53 13.55
CA TRP A 125 22.45 -3.63 14.70
C TRP A 125 21.59 -4.24 15.81
N LEU A 126 20.44 -4.85 15.49
CA LEU A 126 19.62 -5.57 16.46
C LEU A 126 20.37 -6.74 17.11
N ARG A 127 21.29 -7.38 16.39
CA ARG A 127 22.14 -8.46 16.92
C ARG A 127 23.13 -7.94 17.94
N GLU A 128 23.73 -6.77 17.71
CA GLU A 128 24.59 -6.10 18.68
C GLU A 128 23.81 -5.75 19.96
N VAL A 129 22.57 -5.27 19.82
CA VAL A 129 21.68 -5.01 20.95
C VAL A 129 21.34 -6.28 21.72
N GLU A 130 21.00 -7.38 21.03
CA GLU A 130 20.70 -8.68 21.65
C GLU A 130 21.92 -9.22 22.43
N LEU A 131 23.14 -9.07 21.88
CA LEU A 131 24.39 -9.45 22.55
C LEU A 131 24.68 -8.57 23.78
N ALA A 132 24.50 -7.25 23.66
CA ALA A 132 24.69 -6.33 24.77
C ALA A 132 23.71 -6.60 25.93
N GLN A 133 22.46 -6.94 25.60
CA GLN A 133 21.46 -7.35 26.59
C GLN A 133 21.88 -8.61 27.36
N ALA A 134 22.49 -9.59 26.68
CA ALA A 134 22.99 -10.80 27.31
C ALA A 134 24.14 -10.52 28.31
N LEU A 135 24.94 -9.47 28.05
CA LEU A 135 26.05 -9.05 28.90
C LEU A 135 25.62 -8.15 30.07
N SER A 136 24.59 -7.32 29.87
CA SER A 136 24.06 -6.40 30.89
C SER A 136 22.53 -6.30 30.85
N PRO A 137 21.81 -7.23 31.50
CA PRO A 137 20.34 -7.31 31.42
C PRO A 137 19.60 -6.05 31.92
N ALA A 138 20.22 -5.27 32.82
CA ALA A 138 19.62 -4.09 33.42
C ALA A 138 19.59 -2.84 32.51
N GLY A 139 20.27 -2.87 31.34
CA GLY A 139 20.41 -1.71 30.45
C GLY A 139 19.42 -1.66 29.28
N ALA A 140 18.67 -2.74 29.01
CA ALA A 140 17.77 -2.80 27.87
C ALA A 140 16.35 -2.34 28.25
N LEU A 141 15.86 -1.28 27.61
CA LEU A 141 14.49 -0.78 27.78
C LEU A 141 13.43 -1.78 27.28
N LEU A 142 13.76 -2.58 26.26
CA LEU A 142 12.90 -3.62 25.71
C LEU A 142 13.76 -4.83 25.31
N PRO A 143 13.38 -6.07 25.68
CA PRO A 143 14.14 -7.24 25.32
C PRO A 143 14.06 -7.50 23.81
N VAL A 144 15.23 -7.59 23.16
CA VAL A 144 15.35 -7.97 21.75
C VAL A 144 15.58 -9.47 21.66
N SER A 145 14.85 -10.13 20.75
CA SER A 145 15.12 -11.53 20.42
C SER A 145 15.01 -11.74 18.91
N LEU A 146 16.14 -11.85 18.21
CA LEU A 146 16.14 -12.13 16.78
C LEU A 146 15.63 -13.55 16.51
N ARG A 147 16.00 -14.52 17.35
CA ARG A 147 15.49 -15.90 17.21
C ARG A 147 13.96 -15.95 17.16
N ARG A 148 13.27 -15.07 17.90
CA ARG A 148 11.81 -15.05 17.98
C ARG A 148 11.19 -14.03 17.03
N TYR A 149 11.68 -12.80 16.96
CA TYR A 149 10.96 -11.70 16.31
C TYR A 149 11.67 -11.13 15.08
N ASP A 150 12.70 -11.78 14.51
CA ASP A 150 13.42 -11.28 13.31
C ASP A 150 12.48 -10.92 12.15
N GLU A 151 11.50 -11.78 11.85
CA GLU A 151 10.52 -11.47 10.81
C GLU A 151 9.61 -10.29 11.21
N LEU A 152 9.17 -10.20 12.46
CA LEU A 152 8.37 -9.06 12.93
C LEU A 152 9.15 -7.75 12.87
N TYR A 153 10.42 -7.74 13.27
CA TYR A 153 11.29 -6.56 13.20
C TYR A 153 11.51 -6.09 11.76
N SER A 154 11.57 -7.01 10.79
CA SER A 154 11.60 -6.63 9.38
C SER A 154 10.32 -5.90 8.94
N TYR A 155 9.16 -6.28 9.49
CA TYR A 155 7.90 -5.57 9.26
C TYR A 155 7.80 -4.25 10.04
N VAL A 156 8.48 -4.12 11.18
CA VAL A 156 8.66 -2.82 11.87
C VAL A 156 9.40 -1.86 10.95
N TRP A 157 10.52 -2.29 10.35
CA TRP A 157 11.27 -1.46 9.38
C TRP A 157 10.40 -1.09 8.18
N TRP A 158 9.75 -2.07 7.58
CA TRP A 158 8.87 -1.82 6.44
C TRP A 158 7.73 -0.86 6.78
N SER A 159 7.00 -1.08 7.87
CA SER A 159 5.91 -0.20 8.31
C SER A 159 6.43 1.20 8.63
N PHE A 160 7.56 1.33 9.33
CA PHE A 160 8.21 2.60 9.62
C PHE A 160 8.49 3.40 8.34
N THR A 161 9.14 2.78 7.34
CA THR A 161 9.48 3.50 6.09
C THR A 161 8.24 3.89 5.28
N ARG A 162 7.17 3.09 5.32
CA ARG A 162 5.88 3.44 4.70
C ARG A 162 5.22 4.62 5.40
N VAL A 163 5.08 4.56 6.73
CA VAL A 163 4.48 5.64 7.52
C VAL A 163 5.30 6.93 7.38
N PHE A 164 6.62 6.85 7.54
CA PHE A 164 7.50 8.00 7.41
C PHE A 164 7.44 8.60 6.00
N GLY A 165 7.55 7.76 4.96
CA GLY A 165 7.53 8.23 3.58
C GLY A 165 6.18 8.80 3.15
N TYR A 166 5.06 8.23 3.60
CA TYR A 166 3.72 8.68 3.23
C TYR A 166 3.17 9.82 4.10
N VAL A 167 3.76 10.09 5.26
CA VAL A 167 3.33 11.17 6.16
C VAL A 167 4.40 12.23 6.30
N ALA A 168 5.56 11.92 6.85
CA ALA A 168 6.55 12.92 7.21
C ALA A 168 7.07 13.69 5.99
N ILE A 169 7.57 12.97 4.98
CA ILE A 169 8.13 13.59 3.77
C ILE A 169 7.12 14.51 3.04
N PRO A 170 5.91 14.05 2.67
CA PRO A 170 4.95 14.87 1.95
C PRO A 170 4.39 16.01 2.79
N MET A 171 4.10 15.80 4.07
CA MET A 171 3.54 16.85 4.92
C MET A 171 4.56 17.96 5.19
N VAL A 172 5.82 17.60 5.49
CA VAL A 172 6.90 18.57 5.68
C VAL A 172 7.22 19.26 4.36
N GLY A 173 7.44 18.50 3.28
CA GLY A 173 7.74 19.05 1.96
C GLY A 173 6.66 20.01 1.47
N TRP A 174 5.38 19.64 1.63
CA TRP A 174 4.26 20.51 1.29
C TRP A 174 4.24 21.77 2.13
N LYS A 175 4.43 21.67 3.44
CA LYS A 175 4.37 22.83 4.34
C LYS A 175 5.51 23.82 4.07
N LEU A 176 6.69 23.33 3.65
CA LEU A 176 7.80 24.18 3.24
C LEU A 176 7.49 24.95 1.95
N CYS A 177 6.84 24.31 0.96
CA CYS A 177 6.47 24.96 -0.30
C CYS A 177 5.21 25.84 -0.20
N PHE A 178 4.24 25.45 0.64
CA PHE A 178 2.95 26.10 0.81
C PHE A 178 2.61 26.35 2.29
N PRO A 179 3.32 27.27 2.98
CA PRO A 179 3.17 27.49 4.42
C PRO A 179 1.76 27.94 4.87
N ARG A 180 0.95 28.48 3.97
CA ARG A 180 -0.42 28.93 4.28
C ARG A 180 -1.44 27.80 4.23
N ASP A 181 -1.11 26.68 3.61
CA ASP A 181 -2.01 25.55 3.53
C ASP A 181 -2.12 24.84 4.88
N SER A 182 -3.33 24.43 5.22
CA SER A 182 -3.59 23.63 6.40
C SER A 182 -3.47 22.15 6.04
N LEU A 183 -2.58 21.43 6.73
CA LEU A 183 -2.46 19.98 6.58
C LEU A 183 -3.74 19.26 7.04
N LEU A 184 -4.51 19.87 7.94
CA LEU A 184 -5.79 19.32 8.37
C LEU A 184 -6.82 19.28 7.24
N ASP A 185 -6.72 20.20 6.27
CA ASP A 185 -7.62 20.26 5.11
C ASP A 185 -7.33 19.14 4.09
N MET A 186 -6.25 18.40 4.26
CA MET A 186 -5.94 17.18 3.51
C MET A 186 -6.74 15.96 4.01
N GLY A 187 -8.00 16.18 4.38
CA GLY A 187 -8.92 15.12 4.79
C GLY A 187 -8.77 14.58 6.21
N LEU A 188 -7.99 15.25 7.07
CA LEU A 188 -7.77 14.89 8.47
C LEU A 188 -8.81 15.50 9.44
N ARG A 189 -9.73 16.32 8.95
CA ARG A 189 -10.81 16.85 9.78
C ARG A 189 -11.87 15.77 10.04
N VAL A 190 -12.14 15.49 11.30
CA VAL A 190 -13.16 14.53 11.74
C VAL A 190 -14.59 15.07 11.67
N ARG A 191 -14.75 16.40 11.54
CA ARG A 191 -16.07 17.06 11.57
C ARG A 191 -16.90 16.62 10.37
N GLY A 192 -18.06 16.00 10.64
CA GLY A 192 -18.98 15.52 9.61
C GLY A 192 -18.81 14.06 9.22
N LEU A 193 -17.86 13.33 9.83
CA LEU A 193 -17.65 11.90 9.55
C LEU A 193 -18.93 11.07 9.76
N ALA A 194 -19.66 11.30 10.85
CA ALA A 194 -20.90 10.59 11.16
C ALA A 194 -21.98 10.77 10.07
N LYS A 195 -22.03 11.92 9.38
CA LYS A 195 -23.01 12.18 8.31
C LYS A 195 -22.79 11.30 7.08
N HIS A 196 -21.58 10.77 6.92
CA HIS A 196 -21.16 9.95 5.78
C HIS A 196 -20.91 8.49 6.17
N ALA A 197 -21.24 8.09 7.40
CA ALA A 197 -21.04 6.72 7.89
C ALA A 197 -21.80 5.67 7.06
N TRP A 198 -22.95 6.02 6.49
CA TRP A 198 -23.68 5.13 5.58
C TRP A 198 -22.89 4.75 4.33
N ILE A 199 -21.97 5.62 3.87
CA ILE A 199 -21.15 5.35 2.69
C ILE A 199 -20.08 4.30 3.04
N TYR A 200 -19.52 4.38 4.25
CA TYR A 200 -18.65 3.34 4.76
C TYR A 200 -19.36 1.98 4.80
N LEU A 201 -20.58 1.93 5.32
CA LEU A 201 -21.39 0.70 5.33
C LEU A 201 -21.68 0.17 3.93
N LEU A 202 -21.98 1.07 2.97
CA LEU A 202 -22.17 0.70 1.57
C LEU A 202 -20.90 0.10 0.96
N CYS A 203 -19.73 0.71 1.21
CA CYS A 203 -18.45 0.16 0.75
C CYS A 203 -18.20 -1.23 1.35
N LEU A 204 -18.45 -1.41 2.65
CA LEU A 204 -18.31 -2.73 3.28
C LEU A 204 -19.27 -3.77 2.69
N ALA A 205 -20.53 -3.40 2.44
CA ALA A 205 -21.52 -4.29 1.85
C ALA A 205 -21.10 -4.83 0.47
N VAL A 206 -20.26 -4.09 -0.27
CA VAL A 206 -19.71 -4.53 -1.56
C VAL A 206 -18.40 -5.30 -1.38
N VAL A 207 -17.47 -4.79 -0.58
CA VAL A 207 -16.10 -5.32 -0.52
C VAL A 207 -16.01 -6.58 0.36
N VAL A 208 -16.80 -6.68 1.43
CA VAL A 208 -16.77 -7.86 2.32
C VAL A 208 -17.17 -9.15 1.57
N PRO A 209 -18.28 -9.20 0.79
CA PRO A 209 -18.57 -10.37 -0.04
C PRO A 209 -17.44 -10.69 -1.04
N ALA A 210 -16.83 -9.67 -1.64
CA ALA A 210 -15.71 -9.86 -2.57
C ALA A 210 -14.51 -10.51 -1.87
N VAL A 211 -14.22 -10.15 -0.61
CA VAL A 211 -13.18 -10.82 0.20
C VAL A 211 -13.48 -12.30 0.38
N PHE A 212 -14.71 -12.68 0.73
CA PHE A 212 -15.05 -14.10 0.90
C PHE A 212 -14.93 -14.91 -0.42
N ILE A 213 -15.25 -14.28 -1.56
CA ILE A 213 -15.03 -14.88 -2.88
C ILE A 213 -13.54 -15.08 -3.14
N VAL A 214 -12.72 -14.04 -2.91
CA VAL A 214 -11.26 -14.09 -3.13
C VAL A 214 -10.56 -14.99 -2.11
N ALA A 215 -11.08 -15.12 -0.90
CA ALA A 215 -10.54 -15.98 0.14
C ALA A 215 -10.57 -17.47 -0.21
N SER A 216 -11.39 -17.84 -1.20
CA SER A 216 -11.46 -19.19 -1.76
C SER A 216 -10.44 -19.43 -2.88
N ALA A 217 -9.69 -18.41 -3.30
CA ALA A 217 -8.68 -18.53 -4.35
C ALA A 217 -7.43 -19.26 -3.83
N PRO A 218 -6.76 -20.09 -4.65
CA PRO A 218 -5.58 -20.86 -4.23
C PRO A 218 -4.44 -20.01 -3.65
N ASP A 219 -4.25 -18.81 -4.20
CA ASP A 219 -3.14 -17.92 -3.83
C ASP A 219 -3.41 -17.12 -2.54
N PHE A 220 -4.65 -17.14 -2.01
CA PHE A 220 -5.03 -16.31 -0.87
C PHE A 220 -4.34 -16.75 0.42
N GLY A 221 -4.41 -18.04 0.76
CA GLY A 221 -3.84 -18.57 2.01
C GLY A 221 -2.30 -18.63 2.00
N THR A 222 -1.67 -18.63 0.82
CA THR A 222 -0.22 -18.54 0.69
C THR A 222 0.26 -17.10 0.86
N TYR A 223 -0.53 -16.12 0.43
CA TYR A 223 -0.20 -14.71 0.52
C TYR A 223 -0.51 -14.10 1.90
N TYR A 224 -1.68 -14.38 2.49
CA TYR A 224 -2.14 -13.79 3.75
C TYR A 224 -2.00 -14.73 4.98
N PRO A 225 -1.74 -14.21 6.19
CA PRO A 225 -1.17 -12.89 6.48
C PRO A 225 0.22 -12.72 5.88
N PHE A 226 0.68 -11.48 5.67
CA PHE A 226 2.05 -11.26 5.18
C PHE A 226 3.05 -11.77 6.21
N TYR A 227 2.82 -11.41 7.47
CA TYR A 227 3.59 -11.92 8.59
C TYR A 227 3.20 -13.38 8.89
N LYS A 228 4.09 -14.31 8.53
CA LYS A 228 3.79 -15.75 8.60
C LYS A 228 3.82 -16.29 10.03
N GLN A 229 4.48 -15.60 10.94
CA GLN A 229 4.48 -15.94 12.37
C GLN A 229 3.32 -15.31 13.16
N SER A 230 2.35 -14.66 12.48
CA SER A 230 1.16 -14.09 13.12
C SER A 230 0.31 -15.13 13.88
N SER A 231 0.33 -16.39 13.46
CA SER A 231 -0.37 -17.50 14.12
C SER A 231 0.29 -17.97 15.43
N ARG A 232 1.55 -17.57 15.68
CA ARG A 232 2.34 -18.04 16.82
C ARG A 232 1.75 -17.59 18.16
N SER A 233 1.23 -16.37 18.24
CA SER A 233 0.67 -15.80 19.47
C SER A 233 -0.25 -14.62 19.19
N TRP A 234 -1.14 -14.27 20.13
CA TRP A 234 -1.97 -13.06 19.96
C TRP A 234 -1.13 -11.79 19.91
N PHE A 235 0.00 -11.73 20.62
CA PHE A 235 0.93 -10.62 20.52
C PHE A 235 1.45 -10.45 19.09
N ASP A 236 1.87 -11.55 18.45
CA ASP A 236 2.35 -11.54 17.07
C ASP A 236 1.30 -11.00 16.08
N LEU A 237 0.06 -11.46 16.21
CA LEU A 237 -1.05 -10.99 15.38
C LEU A 237 -1.37 -9.51 15.65
N ILE A 238 -1.53 -9.11 16.91
CA ILE A 238 -1.90 -7.72 17.27
C ILE A 238 -0.80 -6.73 16.87
N ALA A 239 0.48 -7.07 17.09
CA ALA A 239 1.60 -6.23 16.70
C ALA A 239 1.65 -6.05 15.17
N TRP A 240 1.44 -7.13 14.43
CA TRP A 240 1.34 -7.10 12.97
C TRP A 240 0.18 -6.22 12.49
N GLU A 241 -1.04 -6.45 13.00
CA GLU A 241 -2.23 -5.69 12.61
C GLU A 241 -2.08 -4.19 12.96
N ALA A 242 -1.49 -3.87 14.11
CA ALA A 242 -1.23 -2.48 14.50
C ALA A 242 -0.30 -1.76 13.51
N MET A 243 0.80 -2.43 13.11
CA MET A 243 1.72 -1.90 12.09
C MET A 243 1.05 -1.78 10.73
N TYR A 244 0.19 -2.74 10.38
CA TYR A 244 -0.52 -2.77 9.12
C TYR A 244 -1.58 -1.66 9.04
N PHE A 245 -2.30 -1.42 10.14
CA PHE A 245 -3.26 -0.32 10.26
C PHE A 245 -2.59 1.04 10.21
N ALA A 246 -1.46 1.21 10.91
CA ALA A 246 -0.68 2.44 10.87
C ALA A 246 -0.25 2.78 9.42
N GLN A 247 0.18 1.78 8.66
CA GLN A 247 0.49 1.95 7.26
C GLN A 247 -0.73 2.31 6.42
N PHE A 248 -1.88 1.65 6.60
CA PHE A 248 -3.09 2.01 5.86
C PHE A 248 -3.55 3.44 6.17
N PHE A 249 -3.42 3.88 7.42
CA PHE A 249 -3.68 5.26 7.78
C PHE A 249 -2.74 6.22 7.03
N ALA A 250 -1.44 5.93 7.02
CA ALA A 250 -0.46 6.71 6.28
C ALA A 250 -0.72 6.72 4.76
N LEU A 251 -1.10 5.57 4.21
CA LEU A 251 -1.44 5.40 2.79
C LEU A 251 -2.68 6.21 2.42
N GLU A 252 -3.69 6.28 3.28
CA GLU A 252 -4.85 7.13 3.08
C GLU A 252 -4.52 8.62 3.18
N ILE A 253 -3.68 9.01 4.15
CA ILE A 253 -3.13 10.37 4.22
C ILE A 253 -2.45 10.74 2.91
N PHE A 254 -1.65 9.84 2.34
CA PHE A 254 -0.89 10.13 1.12
C PHE A 254 -1.77 10.20 -0.13
N PHE A 255 -2.55 9.16 -0.40
CA PHE A 255 -3.29 9.07 -1.66
C PHE A 255 -4.62 9.84 -1.63
N ARG A 256 -5.35 9.84 -0.52
CA ARG A 256 -6.67 10.52 -0.44
C ARG A 256 -6.57 11.91 0.18
N GLY A 257 -5.61 12.10 1.08
CA GLY A 257 -5.31 13.41 1.65
C GLY A 257 -4.45 14.25 0.72
N PHE A 258 -3.14 13.98 0.70
CA PHE A 258 -2.13 14.77 0.02
C PHE A 258 -2.36 14.89 -1.49
N TRP A 259 -2.52 13.76 -2.18
CA TRP A 259 -2.75 13.73 -3.63
C TRP A 259 -4.01 14.47 -4.06
N LEU A 260 -5.16 14.10 -3.50
CA LEU A 260 -6.44 14.67 -3.94
C LEU A 260 -6.61 16.11 -3.48
N ALA A 261 -6.24 16.46 -2.24
CA ALA A 261 -6.33 17.84 -1.78
C ALA A 261 -5.32 18.75 -2.51
N GLY A 262 -4.11 18.26 -2.76
CA GLY A 262 -3.06 19.02 -3.45
C GLY A 262 -3.37 19.29 -4.92
N LEU A 263 -4.10 18.39 -5.59
CA LEU A 263 -4.43 18.49 -7.02
C LEU A 263 -5.88 18.94 -7.29
N ARG A 264 -6.77 19.02 -6.28
CA ARG A 264 -8.19 19.32 -6.48
C ARG A 264 -8.44 20.57 -7.32
N HIS A 265 -7.79 21.67 -6.96
CA HIS A 265 -7.99 22.95 -7.63
C HIS A 265 -7.32 23.02 -9.00
N THR A 266 -6.32 22.17 -9.26
CA THR A 266 -5.58 22.21 -10.52
C THR A 266 -6.10 21.19 -11.53
N MET A 267 -6.56 20.01 -11.10
CA MET A 267 -6.92 18.89 -11.97
C MET A 267 -8.36 18.42 -11.83
N GLY A 268 -9.14 18.94 -10.86
CA GLY A 268 -10.53 18.54 -10.68
C GLY A 268 -10.66 17.03 -10.45
N SER A 269 -11.57 16.39 -11.19
CA SER A 269 -11.73 14.93 -11.18
C SER A 269 -10.52 14.18 -11.75
N GLY A 270 -9.73 14.82 -12.63
CA GLY A 270 -8.47 14.29 -13.16
C GLY A 270 -7.45 13.93 -12.08
N ALA A 271 -7.52 14.57 -10.90
CA ALA A 271 -6.69 14.22 -9.75
C ALA A 271 -6.89 12.76 -9.30
N ILE A 272 -8.11 12.22 -9.39
CA ILE A 272 -8.44 10.85 -8.98
C ILE A 272 -7.73 9.85 -9.90
N PHE A 273 -7.75 10.12 -11.21
CA PHE A 273 -7.11 9.26 -12.20
C PHE A 273 -5.59 9.45 -12.25
N ALA A 274 -5.08 10.65 -11.95
CA ALA A 274 -3.65 10.83 -11.76
C ALA A 274 -3.15 10.04 -10.54
N MET A 275 -3.91 10.06 -9.43
CA MET A 275 -3.61 9.30 -8.21
C MET A 275 -3.67 7.79 -8.44
N ILE A 276 -4.58 7.29 -9.30
CA ILE A 276 -4.77 5.84 -9.45
C ILE A 276 -3.55 5.13 -10.04
N VAL A 277 -2.74 5.83 -10.84
CA VAL A 277 -1.57 5.25 -11.49
C VAL A 277 -0.53 4.78 -10.44
N PRO A 278 0.05 5.66 -9.60
CA PRO A 278 0.97 5.21 -8.55
C PRO A 278 0.28 4.33 -7.50
N TYR A 279 -1.02 4.52 -7.24
CA TYR A 279 -1.76 3.67 -6.33
C TYR A 279 -1.86 2.21 -6.84
N CYS A 280 -2.09 2.01 -8.14
CA CYS A 280 -2.05 0.70 -8.77
C CYS A 280 -0.64 0.08 -8.68
N MET A 281 0.39 0.89 -8.94
CA MET A 281 1.78 0.42 -8.94
C MET A 281 2.23 -0.14 -7.58
N ILE A 282 1.76 0.44 -6.47
CA ILE A 282 2.10 -0.10 -5.13
C ILE A 282 1.40 -1.42 -4.81
N HIS A 283 0.44 -1.86 -5.65
CA HIS A 283 -0.19 -3.18 -5.57
C HIS A 283 0.50 -4.22 -6.48
N PHE A 284 1.52 -3.84 -7.24
CA PHE A 284 2.27 -4.83 -8.02
C PHE A 284 2.95 -5.84 -7.09
N GLY A 285 2.91 -7.11 -7.48
CA GLY A 285 3.35 -8.24 -6.64
C GLY A 285 2.26 -8.83 -5.75
N LYS A 286 1.10 -8.19 -5.62
CA LYS A 286 -0.11 -8.80 -5.05
C LYS A 286 -0.77 -9.76 -6.04
N PRO A 287 -1.66 -10.67 -5.59
CA PRO A 287 -2.50 -11.45 -6.49
C PRO A 287 -3.17 -10.57 -7.54
N TYR A 288 -3.14 -10.97 -8.81
CA TYR A 288 -3.51 -10.12 -9.94
C TYR A 288 -4.91 -9.49 -9.82
N LEU A 289 -5.90 -10.27 -9.37
CA LEU A 289 -7.27 -9.79 -9.18
C LEU A 289 -7.37 -8.75 -8.05
N GLU A 290 -6.52 -8.84 -7.03
CA GLU A 290 -6.45 -7.84 -5.96
C GLU A 290 -5.86 -6.52 -6.48
N ALA A 291 -4.77 -6.59 -7.24
CA ALA A 291 -4.17 -5.41 -7.86
C ALA A 291 -5.14 -4.71 -8.83
N ALA A 292 -5.89 -5.49 -9.62
CA ALA A 292 -6.90 -4.94 -10.50
C ALA A 292 -8.10 -4.38 -9.72
N GLY A 293 -8.57 -5.07 -8.67
CA GLY A 293 -9.61 -4.58 -7.78
C GLY A 293 -9.25 -3.26 -7.10
N ALA A 294 -7.96 -3.07 -6.77
CA ALA A 294 -7.46 -1.83 -6.19
C ALA A 294 -7.64 -0.60 -7.11
N VAL A 295 -7.64 -0.78 -8.44
CA VAL A 295 -7.93 0.31 -9.39
C VAL A 295 -9.36 0.81 -9.24
N VAL A 296 -10.33 -0.10 -9.23
CA VAL A 296 -11.76 0.23 -9.06
C VAL A 296 -12.00 0.81 -7.68
N ALA A 297 -11.48 0.17 -6.64
CA ALA A 297 -11.60 0.64 -5.26
C ALA A 297 -10.96 2.01 -5.08
N GLY A 298 -9.80 2.27 -5.69
CA GLY A 298 -9.11 3.54 -5.63
C GLY A 298 -9.88 4.67 -6.32
N ILE A 299 -10.51 4.42 -7.48
CA ILE A 299 -11.38 5.41 -8.15
C ILE A 299 -12.61 5.71 -7.30
N ALA A 300 -13.28 4.68 -6.77
CA ALA A 300 -14.48 4.83 -5.95
C ALA A 300 -14.18 5.58 -4.64
N LEU A 301 -13.16 5.14 -3.90
CA LEU A 301 -12.76 5.75 -2.63
C LEU A 301 -12.13 7.13 -2.82
N GLY A 302 -11.40 7.36 -3.91
CA GLY A 302 -10.87 8.69 -4.25
C GLY A 302 -11.99 9.68 -4.57
N SER A 303 -12.99 9.25 -5.35
CA SER A 303 -14.19 10.05 -5.63
C SER A 303 -14.96 10.37 -4.34
N LEU A 304 -15.06 9.38 -3.43
CA LEU A 304 -15.69 9.57 -2.15
C LEU A 304 -14.93 10.57 -1.27
N ALA A 305 -13.61 10.43 -1.17
CA ALA A 305 -12.75 11.32 -0.40
C ALA A 305 -12.86 12.78 -0.90
N MET A 306 -12.96 12.98 -2.21
CA MET A 306 -13.19 14.32 -2.80
C MET A 306 -14.55 14.92 -2.44
N ARG A 307 -15.59 14.07 -2.36
CA ARG A 307 -16.95 14.46 -1.98
C ARG A 307 -17.07 14.78 -0.49
N THR A 308 -16.50 13.94 0.38
CA THR A 308 -16.61 14.06 1.84
C THR A 308 -15.52 14.92 2.46
N LYS A 309 -14.45 15.22 1.70
CA LYS A 309 -13.23 15.89 2.17
C LYS A 309 -12.63 15.19 3.39
N SER A 310 -12.60 13.86 3.36
CA SER A 310 -12.21 13.01 4.49
C SER A 310 -11.55 11.72 4.04
N ILE A 311 -10.46 11.34 4.71
CA ILE A 311 -9.76 10.07 4.46
C ILE A 311 -10.33 8.88 5.25
N TYR A 312 -11.11 9.16 6.30
CA TYR A 312 -11.45 8.16 7.31
C TYR A 312 -12.33 7.03 6.78
N SER A 313 -13.23 7.29 5.82
CA SER A 313 -14.01 6.21 5.21
C SER A 313 -13.13 5.22 4.46
N GLY A 314 -12.14 5.71 3.70
CA GLY A 314 -11.16 4.84 3.02
C GLY A 314 -10.31 4.08 4.03
N PHE A 315 -9.84 4.75 5.07
CA PHE A 315 -9.05 4.13 6.15
C PHE A 315 -9.80 3.00 6.83
N LEU A 316 -11.04 3.23 7.24
CA LEU A 316 -11.87 2.23 7.91
C LEU A 316 -12.15 1.03 6.99
N VAL A 317 -12.38 1.25 5.69
CA VAL A 317 -12.52 0.15 4.73
C VAL A 317 -11.21 -0.65 4.67
N HIS A 318 -10.07 0.01 4.50
CA HIS A 318 -8.79 -0.69 4.41
C HIS A 318 -8.47 -1.54 5.64
N VAL A 319 -8.58 -0.99 6.86
CA VAL A 319 -8.28 -1.77 8.07
C VAL A 319 -9.27 -2.92 8.28
N THR A 320 -10.54 -2.72 7.95
CA THR A 320 -11.55 -3.78 8.04
C THR A 320 -11.26 -4.92 7.09
N ILE A 321 -10.91 -4.60 5.84
CA ILE A 321 -10.61 -5.60 4.82
C ILE A 321 -9.28 -6.30 5.12
N ALA A 322 -8.26 -5.58 5.54
CA ALA A 322 -6.97 -6.15 5.95
C ALA A 322 -7.12 -7.16 7.09
N LEU A 323 -7.78 -6.75 8.18
CA LEU A 323 -8.05 -7.61 9.32
C LEU A 323 -8.90 -8.82 8.93
N LEU A 324 -9.95 -8.60 8.12
CA LEU A 324 -10.81 -9.69 7.66
C LEU A 324 -10.02 -10.71 6.83
N MET A 325 -9.14 -10.27 5.93
CA MET A 325 -8.35 -11.17 5.10
C MET A 325 -7.39 -12.02 5.93
N ASP A 326 -6.73 -11.42 6.92
CA ASP A 326 -5.80 -12.13 7.81
C ASP A 326 -6.54 -13.13 8.72
N LEU A 327 -7.65 -12.71 9.33
CA LEU A 327 -8.48 -13.59 10.17
C LEU A 327 -9.10 -14.74 9.37
N VAL A 328 -9.64 -14.49 8.17
CA VAL A 328 -10.20 -15.54 7.31
C VAL A 328 -9.11 -16.52 6.88
N SER A 329 -7.92 -16.03 6.49
CA SER A 329 -6.80 -16.90 6.13
C SER A 329 -6.35 -17.79 7.29
N LEU A 330 -6.25 -17.24 8.51
CA LEU A 330 -5.89 -18.01 9.70
C LEU A 330 -6.99 -19.01 10.08
N SER A 331 -8.26 -18.59 10.03
CA SER A 331 -9.41 -19.44 10.34
C SER A 331 -9.52 -20.63 9.39
N ASN A 332 -9.38 -20.40 8.07
CA ASN A 332 -9.46 -21.46 7.05
C ASN A 332 -8.38 -22.55 7.24
N ARG A 333 -7.27 -22.22 7.90
CA ARG A 333 -6.17 -23.16 8.19
C ARG A 333 -6.19 -23.69 9.62
N GLY A 334 -7.18 -23.33 10.43
CA GLY A 334 -7.23 -23.68 11.86
C GLY A 334 -6.05 -23.11 12.67
N ALA A 335 -5.48 -21.99 12.21
CA ALA A 335 -4.21 -21.42 12.68
C ALA A 335 -4.40 -20.14 13.51
N LEU A 336 -5.58 -19.92 14.09
CA LEU A 336 -5.79 -18.80 15.01
C LEU A 336 -4.94 -18.98 16.28
N PRO A 337 -4.31 -17.91 16.80
CA PRO A 337 -3.49 -18.01 18.01
C PRO A 337 -4.24 -18.56 19.22
N ARG A 338 -3.57 -19.42 19.99
CA ARG A 338 -4.15 -20.03 21.20
C ARG A 338 -3.60 -19.46 22.49
N THR A 339 -2.42 -18.85 22.45
CA THR A 339 -1.74 -18.24 23.60
C THR A 339 -1.47 -16.78 23.33
N PHE A 340 -1.40 -15.97 24.38
CA PHE A 340 -1.13 -14.54 24.22
C PHE A 340 0.34 -14.28 23.83
N TRP A 341 1.25 -14.93 24.54
CA TRP A 341 2.68 -14.89 24.28
C TRP A 341 3.13 -16.17 23.57
N ALA A 342 4.10 -16.02 22.68
CA ALA A 342 4.84 -17.16 22.14
C ALA A 342 5.67 -17.77 23.27
N MET A 343 5.38 -19.02 23.64
CA MET A 343 6.19 -19.74 24.65
C MET A 343 7.58 -20.05 24.11
#